data_AF-C4XRI7-F1
#
_entry.id   AF-C4XRI7-F1
#
_cell.length_a   1.000
_cell.length_b   1.000
_cell.length_c   1.000
_cell.angle_alpha   90.00
_cell.angle_beta   90.00
_cell.angle_gamma   90.00
#
_symmetry.space_group_name_H-M   'P 1'
#
loop_
_entity.id
_entity.type
_entity.pdbx_description
1 polymer ?
#
loop_
_entity_poly.entity_id
_entity_poly.type
_entity_poly.pdbx_seq_one_letter_code
_entity_poly.pdbx_strand_id
1 'polypeptide(L)'
;MARGLAPGAGLPYPTVFRHGDTAMSAQNAFESLETALWPTFAAALAKSRHGADVEKYFAYAVLELLHGVLADEAGGFAIFYEDIRLDPAAPGGWSLAPRLAGHPPLAAALAGPDLPAVLSRLSQAAAARLAAFLTRPAAATPAPFPIWGVWGPQAPSRRRPPPSSPVPLATTNATDTE
;
A
#
# COMPACT_ATOMS: atom_id res chain seq x y z
N MET A 1 -13.05 -82.15 -10.88
CA MET A 1 -11.73 -81.80 -10.32
C MET A 1 -11.72 -80.28 -10.15
N ALA A 2 -12.18 -79.78 -8.99
CA ALA A 2 -11.37 -79.33 -7.84
C ALA A 2 -10.43 -78.15 -8.23
N ARG A 3 -10.81 -76.89 -8.00
CA ARG A 3 -10.75 -76.07 -6.76
C ARG A 3 -9.39 -75.38 -6.53
N GLY A 4 -9.43 -74.06 -6.36
CA GLY A 4 -8.49 -73.22 -5.60
C GLY A 4 -8.03 -72.00 -6.40
N LEU A 5 -7.90 -70.79 -5.85
CA LEU A 5 -8.17 -70.22 -4.53
C LEU A 5 -8.03 -68.68 -4.73
N ALA A 6 -8.97 -67.88 -4.25
CA ALA A 6 -8.72 -66.48 -3.85
C ALA A 6 -8.75 -66.49 -2.30
N PRO A 7 -8.06 -65.60 -1.53
CA PRO A 7 -8.09 -64.14 -1.69
C PRO A 7 -6.81 -63.36 -1.24
N GLY A 8 -6.76 -62.05 -1.50
CA GLY A 8 -5.77 -61.13 -0.94
C GLY A 8 -5.82 -59.77 -1.65
N ALA A 9 -6.70 -58.86 -1.22
CA ALA A 9 -6.40 -57.83 -0.20
C ALA A 9 -5.46 -56.73 -0.72
N GLY A 10 -6.05 -55.69 -1.31
CA GLY A 10 -5.44 -54.39 -1.57
C GLY A 10 -6.58 -53.38 -1.62
N LEU A 11 -6.91 -52.84 -0.45
CA LEU A 11 -8.02 -51.91 -0.19
C LEU A 11 -7.98 -50.68 -1.11
N PRO A 12 -9.14 -50.03 -1.33
CA PRO A 12 -9.23 -48.81 -2.12
C PRO A 12 -8.34 -47.73 -1.51
N TYR A 13 -7.57 -47.04 -2.35
CA TYR A 13 -6.94 -45.78 -1.93
C TYR A 13 -8.01 -44.90 -1.28
N PRO A 14 -7.78 -44.40 -0.06
CA PRO A 14 -8.64 -43.38 0.49
C PRO A 14 -8.42 -42.11 -0.34
N THR A 15 -9.35 -41.78 -1.22
CA THR A 15 -9.61 -40.38 -1.59
C THR A 15 -10.17 -39.69 -0.35
N VAL A 16 -9.29 -39.41 0.59
CA VAL A 16 -9.51 -38.41 1.64
C VAL A 16 -8.73 -37.19 1.20
N PHE A 17 -9.16 -36.57 0.11
CA PHE A 17 -9.00 -35.13 -0.05
C PHE A 17 -10.33 -34.50 0.31
N ARG A 18 -10.42 -34.19 1.61
CA ARG A 18 -11.43 -33.38 2.26
C ARG A 18 -11.72 -32.13 1.40
N HIS A 19 -12.85 -32.15 0.70
CA HIS A 19 -13.37 -31.05 -0.12
C HIS A 19 -13.99 -29.94 0.76
N GLY A 20 -13.22 -29.37 1.69
CA GLY A 20 -13.79 -28.40 2.63
C GLY A 20 -12.86 -27.47 3.42
N ASP A 21 -11.54 -27.54 3.27
CA ASP A 21 -10.61 -26.74 4.13
C ASP A 21 -9.61 -25.87 3.34
N THR A 22 -9.49 -26.07 2.02
CA THR A 22 -8.46 -25.42 1.21
C THR A 22 -8.78 -23.96 0.90
N ALA A 23 -10.07 -23.62 0.73
CA ALA A 23 -10.48 -22.26 0.41
C ALA A 23 -10.21 -21.29 1.57
N MET A 24 -10.53 -21.67 2.81
CA MET A 24 -10.30 -20.83 3.98
C MET A 24 -8.80 -20.70 4.30
N SER A 25 -8.02 -21.77 4.11
CA SER A 25 -6.55 -21.72 4.25
C SER A 25 -5.88 -20.86 3.18
N ALA A 26 -6.32 -20.93 1.92
CA ALA A 26 -5.77 -20.10 0.83
C ALA A 26 -6.13 -18.62 1.01
N GLN A 27 -7.38 -18.33 1.38
CA GLN A 27 -7.86 -16.97 1.66
C GLN A 27 -7.06 -16.32 2.80
N ASN A 28 -6.84 -17.05 3.89
CA ASN A 28 -5.98 -16.61 4.99
C ASN A 28 -4.51 -16.44 4.57
N ALA A 29 -4.00 -17.25 3.63
CA ALA A 29 -2.63 -17.13 3.15
C ALA A 29 -2.41 -15.87 2.30
N PHE A 30 -3.33 -15.55 1.38
CA PHE A 30 -3.25 -14.34 0.56
C PHE A 30 -3.42 -13.06 1.38
N GLU A 31 -4.35 -13.06 2.34
CA GLU A 31 -4.56 -11.93 3.25
C GLU A 31 -3.35 -11.70 4.18
N SER A 32 -2.72 -12.79 4.64
CA SER A 32 -1.49 -12.73 5.42
C SER A 32 -0.32 -12.18 4.60
N LEU A 33 -0.15 -12.65 3.36
CA LEU A 33 0.84 -12.12 2.42
C LEU A 33 0.61 -10.64 2.12
N GLU A 34 -0.64 -10.24 1.86
CA GLU A 34 -1.00 -8.84 1.65
C GLU A 34 -0.68 -7.98 2.87
N THR A 35 -1.05 -8.43 4.07
CA THR A 35 -0.80 -7.72 5.33
C THR A 35 0.70 -7.51 5.57
N ALA A 36 1.53 -8.51 5.24
CA ALA A 36 2.98 -8.40 5.34
C ALA A 36 3.57 -7.44 4.29
N LEU A 37 3.05 -7.47 3.07
CA LEU A 37 3.52 -6.66 1.94
C LEU A 37 3.12 -5.17 2.05
N TRP A 38 1.92 -4.91 2.56
CA TRP A 38 1.26 -3.61 2.47
C TRP A 38 2.06 -2.45 3.08
N PRO A 39 2.65 -2.55 4.28
CA PRO A 39 3.41 -1.44 4.88
C PRO A 39 4.59 -1.00 4.01
N THR A 40 5.33 -1.97 3.45
CA THR A 40 6.47 -1.72 2.58
C THR A 40 6.03 -1.09 1.27
N PHE A 41 4.96 -1.62 0.66
CA PHE A 41 4.41 -1.10 -0.58
C PHE A 41 3.89 0.33 -0.42
N ALA A 42 3.10 0.60 0.62
CA ALA A 42 2.59 1.95 0.91
C ALA A 42 3.72 2.96 1.15
N ALA A 43 4.76 2.57 1.90
CA ALA A 43 5.94 3.41 2.13
C ALA A 43 6.72 3.70 0.83
N ALA A 44 6.81 2.72 -0.08
CA ALA A 44 7.43 2.91 -1.39
C ALA A 44 6.62 3.86 -2.28
N LEU A 45 5.30 3.70 -2.33
CA LEU A 45 4.41 4.61 -3.07
C LEU A 45 4.50 6.06 -2.54
N ALA A 46 4.57 6.24 -1.23
CA ALA A 46 4.75 7.58 -0.64
C ALA A 46 6.07 8.24 -1.06
N LYS A 47 7.14 7.44 -1.24
CA LYS A 47 8.48 7.91 -1.65
C LYS A 47 8.66 8.08 -3.16
N SER A 48 7.70 7.61 -3.97
CA SER A 48 7.76 7.74 -5.43
C SER A 48 7.88 9.22 -5.85
N ARG A 49 8.72 9.49 -6.85
CA ARG A 49 8.98 10.85 -7.35
C ARG A 49 8.31 11.12 -8.70
N HIS A 50 8.05 10.07 -9.47
CA HIS A 50 7.38 10.13 -10.77
C HIS A 50 6.59 8.84 -11.07
N GLY A 51 5.78 8.85 -12.13
CA GLY A 51 4.94 7.72 -12.53
C GLY A 51 5.71 6.40 -12.71
N ALA A 52 6.91 6.45 -13.31
CA ALA A 52 7.73 5.24 -13.49
C ALA A 52 8.17 4.58 -12.16
N ASP A 53 8.27 5.33 -11.05
CA ASP A 53 8.56 4.74 -9.73
C ASP A 53 7.34 3.95 -9.23
N VAL A 54 6.13 4.48 -9.48
CA VAL A 54 4.87 3.84 -9.08
C VAL A 54 4.69 2.51 -9.80
N GLU A 55 4.89 2.50 -11.12
CA GLU A 55 4.84 1.27 -11.93
C GLU A 55 5.87 0.25 -11.45
N LYS A 56 7.09 0.72 -11.14
CA LYS A 56 8.15 -0.14 -10.62
C LYS A 56 7.80 -0.77 -9.28
N TYR A 57 7.31 0.03 -8.33
CA TYR A 57 6.95 -0.48 -7.00
C TYR A 57 5.73 -1.38 -7.05
N PHE A 58 4.78 -1.12 -7.94
CA PHE A 58 3.66 -2.02 -8.20
C PHE A 58 4.15 -3.39 -8.69
N ALA A 59 4.98 -3.41 -9.73
CA ALA A 59 5.48 -4.66 -10.29
C ALA A 59 6.35 -5.45 -9.29
N TYR A 60 7.15 -4.78 -8.45
CA TYR A 60 7.89 -5.46 -7.39
C TYR A 60 6.99 -6.04 -6.30
N ALA A 61 5.96 -5.31 -5.88
CA ALA A 61 5.02 -5.80 -4.89
C ALA A 61 4.26 -7.05 -5.41
N VAL A 62 3.84 -7.03 -6.67
CA VAL A 62 3.21 -8.19 -7.30
C VAL A 62 4.20 -9.33 -7.48
N LEU A 63 5.45 -9.07 -7.85
CA LEU A 63 6.47 -10.11 -7.99
C LEU A 63 6.75 -10.82 -6.65
N GLU A 64 6.81 -10.06 -5.55
CA GLU A 64 6.94 -10.62 -4.20
C GLU A 64 5.71 -11.48 -3.82
N LEU A 65 4.50 -10.97 -4.08
CA LEU A 65 3.27 -11.72 -3.87
C LEU A 65 3.27 -13.05 -4.66
N LEU A 66 3.59 -13.00 -5.96
CA LEU A 66 3.56 -14.17 -6.84
C LEU A 66 4.67 -15.18 -6.52
N HIS A 67 5.84 -14.74 -6.05
CA HIS A 67 6.84 -15.64 -5.49
C HIS A 67 6.33 -16.35 -4.24
N GLY A 68 5.56 -15.68 -3.39
CA GLY A 68 4.86 -16.31 -2.27
C GLY A 68 3.86 -17.37 -2.73
N VAL A 69 3.08 -17.09 -3.79
CA VAL A 69 2.10 -18.03 -4.36
C VAL A 69 2.78 -19.28 -4.95
N LEU A 70 3.94 -19.12 -5.58
CA LEU A 70 4.67 -20.20 -6.26
C LEU A 70 5.81 -20.79 -5.41
N ALA A 71 5.88 -20.46 -4.12
CA ALA A 71 7.02 -20.83 -3.27
C ALA A 71 7.23 -22.35 -3.16
N ASP A 72 6.15 -23.14 -3.22
CA ASP A 72 6.18 -24.60 -3.08
C ASP A 72 6.30 -25.34 -4.43
N GLU A 73 6.42 -24.63 -5.55
CA GLU A 73 6.51 -25.25 -6.88
C GLU A 73 7.90 -25.84 -7.15
N ALA A 74 7.94 -27.17 -7.27
CA ALA A 74 9.15 -27.91 -7.61
C ALA A 74 9.60 -27.59 -9.05
N GLY A 75 10.65 -26.76 -9.18
CA GLY A 75 11.25 -26.42 -10.48
C GLY A 75 11.41 -24.92 -10.74
N GLY A 76 10.85 -24.06 -9.88
CA GLY A 76 11.09 -22.61 -9.90
C GLY A 76 10.66 -21.95 -11.21
N PHE A 77 9.41 -21.50 -11.29
CA PHE A 77 8.97 -20.69 -12.41
C PHE A 77 9.54 -19.27 -12.30
N ALA A 78 10.35 -18.85 -13.27
CA ALA A 78 10.96 -17.53 -13.28
C ALA A 78 9.91 -16.45 -13.63
N ILE A 79 9.60 -15.59 -12.67
CA ILE A 79 8.76 -14.41 -12.87
C ILE A 79 9.66 -13.21 -13.15
N PHE A 80 9.35 -12.47 -14.21
CA PHE A 80 10.12 -11.29 -14.60
C PHE A 80 9.29 -10.03 -14.40
N TYR A 81 10.00 -8.91 -14.25
CA TYR A 81 9.38 -7.61 -14.04
C TYR A 81 8.44 -7.23 -15.18
N GLU A 82 8.85 -7.51 -16.41
CA GLU A 82 8.16 -7.17 -17.64
C GLU A 82 6.85 -7.94 -17.85
N ASP A 83 6.63 -8.99 -17.04
CA ASP A 83 5.38 -9.76 -17.03
C ASP A 83 4.24 -9.03 -16.35
N ILE A 84 4.54 -8.03 -15.54
CA ILE A 84 3.57 -7.39 -14.65
C ILE A 84 3.42 -5.94 -15.07
N ARG A 85 2.17 -5.51 -15.28
CA ARG A 85 1.88 -4.14 -15.68
C ARG A 85 0.76 -3.57 -14.85
N LEU A 86 0.96 -2.33 -14.41
CA LEU A 86 -0.11 -1.48 -13.93
C LEU A 86 -0.90 -1.01 -15.15
N ASP A 87 -2.20 -1.32 -15.18
CA ASP A 87 -3.08 -0.93 -16.28
C ASP A 87 -4.41 -0.42 -15.72
N PRO A 88 -4.50 0.88 -15.36
CA PRO A 88 -5.70 1.45 -14.75
C PRO A 88 -6.96 1.36 -15.63
N ALA A 89 -6.82 1.08 -16.94
CA ALA A 89 -7.94 0.91 -17.84
C ALA A 89 -8.47 -0.54 -17.88
N ALA A 90 -7.68 -1.51 -17.41
CA ALA A 90 -8.11 -2.90 -17.31
C ALA A 90 -9.14 -3.11 -16.18
N PRO A 91 -10.02 -4.12 -16.27
CA PRO A 91 -11.06 -4.38 -15.27
C PRO A 91 -10.57 -4.57 -13.83
N GLY A 92 -9.31 -4.98 -13.64
CA GLY A 92 -8.66 -5.10 -12.32
C GLY A 92 -7.62 -4.01 -12.03
N GLY A 93 -7.37 -3.09 -12.96
CA GLY A 93 -6.29 -2.11 -12.84
C GLY A 93 -4.89 -2.68 -13.11
N TRP A 94 -4.78 -3.92 -13.56
CA TRP A 94 -3.51 -4.62 -13.79
C TRP A 94 -3.62 -5.59 -14.98
N SER A 95 -2.46 -5.94 -15.55
CA SER A 95 -2.34 -7.01 -16.53
C SER A 95 -1.08 -7.86 -16.29
N LEU A 96 -1.19 -9.15 -16.63
CA LEU A 96 -0.08 -10.10 -16.59
C LEU A 96 0.22 -10.60 -18.00
N ALA A 97 1.48 -10.90 -18.29
CA ALA A 97 1.86 -11.52 -19.55
C ALA A 97 1.20 -12.91 -19.70
N PRO A 98 0.83 -13.33 -20.93
CA PRO A 98 0.17 -14.62 -21.17
C PRO A 98 0.94 -15.82 -20.63
N ARG A 99 2.28 -15.79 -20.66
CA ARG A 99 3.11 -16.88 -20.11
C ARG A 99 2.91 -17.07 -18.60
N LEU A 100 2.75 -15.95 -17.89
CA LEU A 100 2.62 -15.92 -16.44
C LEU A 100 1.18 -16.30 -16.07
N ALA A 101 0.19 -15.66 -16.71
CA ALA A 101 -1.22 -15.96 -16.48
C ALA A 101 -1.62 -17.41 -16.85
N GLY A 102 -0.92 -18.02 -17.81
CA GLY A 102 -1.14 -19.42 -18.24
C GLY A 102 -0.37 -20.47 -17.44
N HIS A 103 0.48 -20.09 -16.49
CA HIS A 103 1.24 -21.04 -15.68
C HIS A 103 0.28 -21.79 -14.73
N PRO A 104 0.20 -23.14 -14.73
CA PRO A 104 -0.89 -23.88 -14.11
C PRO A 104 -1.24 -23.51 -12.65
N PRO A 105 -0.29 -23.46 -11.69
CA PRO A 105 -0.60 -23.07 -10.31
C PRO A 105 -1.06 -21.61 -10.19
N LEU A 106 -0.50 -20.71 -11.00
CA LEU A 106 -0.91 -19.31 -11.00
C LEU A 106 -2.28 -19.13 -11.67
N ALA A 107 -2.54 -19.82 -12.78
CA ALA A 107 -3.83 -19.83 -13.45
C ALA A 107 -4.94 -20.33 -12.52
N ALA A 108 -4.65 -21.37 -11.71
CA ALA A 108 -5.57 -21.86 -10.68
C ALA A 108 -5.84 -20.81 -9.59
N ALA A 109 -4.80 -20.12 -9.11
CA ALA A 109 -4.96 -19.04 -8.12
C ALA A 109 -5.73 -17.84 -8.68
N LEU A 110 -5.51 -17.49 -9.95
CA LEU A 110 -6.21 -16.40 -10.66
C LEU A 110 -7.67 -16.71 -10.95
N ALA A 111 -8.04 -17.99 -11.06
CA ALA A 111 -9.43 -18.41 -11.20
C ALA A 111 -10.23 -18.27 -9.89
N GLY A 112 -9.54 -18.24 -8.74
CA GLY A 112 -10.13 -17.91 -7.45
C GLY A 112 -10.36 -16.41 -7.27
N PRO A 113 -11.18 -15.98 -6.30
CA PRO A 113 -11.47 -14.56 -6.06
C PRO A 113 -10.35 -13.84 -5.29
N ASP A 114 -9.55 -14.56 -4.51
CA ASP A 114 -8.68 -13.96 -3.50
C ASP A 114 -7.46 -13.25 -4.11
N LEU A 115 -6.70 -13.94 -4.97
CA LEU A 115 -5.54 -13.36 -5.62
C LEU A 115 -5.91 -12.16 -6.52
N PRO A 116 -6.93 -12.24 -7.39
CA PRO A 116 -7.41 -11.07 -8.14
C PRO A 116 -7.85 -9.91 -7.25
N ALA A 117 -8.44 -10.16 -6.08
CA ALA A 117 -8.84 -9.11 -5.15
C ALA A 117 -7.62 -8.39 -4.54
N VAL A 118 -6.60 -9.12 -4.11
CA VAL A 118 -5.33 -8.53 -3.62
C VAL A 118 -4.65 -7.71 -4.72
N LEU A 119 -4.52 -8.27 -5.93
CA LEU A 119 -3.92 -7.58 -7.08
C LEU A 119 -4.67 -6.28 -7.41
N SER A 120 -6.00 -6.30 -7.31
CA SER A 120 -6.83 -5.12 -7.56
C SER A 120 -6.68 -4.04 -6.48
N ARG A 121 -6.49 -4.42 -5.21
CA ARG A 121 -6.20 -3.45 -4.13
C ARG A 121 -4.83 -2.79 -4.33
N LEU A 122 -3.81 -3.58 -4.67
CA LEU A 122 -2.48 -3.06 -5.00
C LEU A 122 -2.51 -2.12 -6.21
N SER A 123 -3.24 -2.50 -7.27
CA SER A 123 -3.35 -1.69 -8.48
C SER A 123 -4.09 -0.37 -8.23
N GLN A 124 -5.16 -0.40 -7.43
CA GLN A 124 -5.92 0.79 -7.05
C GLN A 124 -5.05 1.79 -6.28
N ALA A 125 -4.28 1.32 -5.30
CA ALA A 125 -3.36 2.18 -4.55
C ALA A 125 -2.28 2.80 -5.45
N ALA A 126 -1.69 2.02 -6.36
CA ALA A 126 -0.74 2.51 -7.33
C ALA A 126 -1.37 3.52 -8.31
N ALA A 127 -2.54 3.21 -8.86
CA ALA A 127 -3.26 4.08 -9.78
C ALA A 127 -3.65 5.42 -9.12
N ALA A 128 -4.08 5.41 -7.86
CA ALA A 128 -4.34 6.63 -7.11
C ALA A 128 -3.08 7.50 -6.97
N ARG A 129 -1.93 6.88 -6.69
CA ARG A 129 -0.65 7.59 -6.61
C ARG A 129 -0.20 8.15 -7.96
N LEU A 130 -0.43 7.41 -9.04
CA LEU A 130 -0.16 7.83 -10.42
C LEU A 130 -1.02 9.03 -10.81
N ALA A 131 -2.32 8.97 -10.52
CA ALA A 131 -3.25 10.08 -10.76
C ALA A 131 -2.85 11.35 -10.01
N ALA A 132 -2.33 11.24 -8.78
CA ALA A 132 -1.83 12.36 -8.00
C ALA A 132 -0.64 13.09 -8.67
N PHE A 133 0.14 12.42 -9.51
CA PHE A 133 1.18 13.08 -10.31
C PHE A 133 0.61 13.87 -11.49
N LEU A 134 -0.47 13.36 -12.11
CA LEU A 134 -1.13 14.03 -13.24
C LEU A 134 -1.93 15.26 -12.80
N THR A 135 -2.46 15.23 -11.58
CA THR A 135 -3.21 16.35 -10.98
C THR A 135 -2.32 17.34 -10.24
N ARG A 136 -1.02 17.06 -10.07
CA ARG A 136 -0.08 18.05 -9.51
C ARG A 136 0.04 19.19 -10.51
N PRO A 137 -0.42 20.42 -10.19
CA PRO A 137 -0.25 21.53 -11.11
C PRO A 137 1.25 21.69 -11.39
N ALA A 138 1.62 21.82 -12.67
CA ALA A 138 2.94 22.32 -13.04
C ALA A 138 3.16 23.57 -12.19
N ALA A 139 4.26 23.60 -11.42
CA ALA A 139 4.52 24.68 -10.48
C ALA A 139 4.20 26.00 -11.17
N ALA A 140 3.17 26.70 -10.69
CA ALA A 140 2.98 28.08 -11.06
C ALA A 140 4.32 28.75 -10.75
N THR A 141 4.97 29.27 -11.78
CA THR A 141 5.99 30.31 -11.64
C THR A 141 5.51 31.21 -10.50
N PRO A 142 6.31 31.47 -9.45
CA PRO A 142 5.85 32.34 -8.38
C PRO A 142 5.43 33.64 -9.04
N ALA A 143 4.11 33.89 -9.08
CA ALA A 143 3.60 35.18 -9.48
C ALA A 143 4.25 36.18 -8.51
N PRO A 144 4.77 37.32 -9.01
CA PRO A 144 5.21 38.37 -8.10
C PRO A 144 4.04 38.67 -7.17
N PHE A 145 4.31 38.61 -5.88
CA PHE A 145 3.35 38.72 -4.77
C PHE A 145 2.14 39.61 -5.10
N PRO A 146 0.89 39.18 -4.84
CA PRO A 146 -0.22 40.11 -4.84
C PRO A 146 0.00 41.08 -3.67
N ILE A 147 0.24 42.33 -4.03
CA ILE A 147 0.22 43.48 -3.14
C ILE A 147 -1.13 43.44 -2.40
N TRP A 148 -1.12 43.17 -1.10
CA TRP A 148 -2.29 43.38 -0.25
C TRP A 148 -2.63 44.87 -0.28
N GLY A 149 -3.77 45.20 -0.88
CA GLY A 149 -4.29 46.55 -0.93
C GLY A 149 -5.78 46.56 -1.24
N VAL A 150 -6.61 46.47 -0.19
CA VAL A 150 -7.85 47.26 -0.01
C VAL A 150 -8.49 46.82 1.32
N TRP A 151 -8.24 47.59 2.37
CA TRP A 151 -9.21 47.84 3.43
C TRP A 151 -9.17 49.35 3.67
N GLY A 152 -10.28 50.02 3.35
CA GLY A 152 -10.49 51.45 3.58
C GLY A 152 -10.83 51.77 5.04
N PRO A 153 -10.98 53.06 5.40
CA PRO A 153 -10.63 53.57 6.72
C PRO A 153 -11.80 53.57 7.73
N GLN A 154 -11.49 53.40 9.01
CA GLN A 154 -12.36 53.92 10.08
C GLN A 154 -11.52 54.63 11.16
N ALA A 155 -11.96 55.85 11.46
CA ALA A 155 -11.26 56.93 12.16
C ALA A 155 -11.19 56.74 13.70
N PRO A 156 -10.42 57.58 14.43
CA PRO A 156 -9.89 57.25 15.75
C PRO A 156 -10.77 57.77 16.90
N SER A 157 -10.96 56.94 17.93
CA SER A 157 -11.55 57.39 19.20
C SER A 157 -10.45 57.60 20.25
N ARG A 158 -10.14 58.87 20.49
CA ARG A 158 -9.37 59.38 21.65
C ARG A 158 -10.14 59.09 22.93
N ARG A 159 -9.50 58.51 23.96
CA ARG A 159 -9.62 58.96 25.36
C ARG A 159 -8.28 58.75 26.09
N ARG A 160 -7.85 59.81 26.77
CA ARG A 160 -6.66 59.96 27.62
C ARG A 160 -7.11 59.79 29.11
N PRO A 161 -6.24 59.98 30.11
CA PRO A 161 -5.43 58.99 30.86
C PRO A 161 -5.95 58.79 32.32
N PRO A 162 -5.21 58.08 33.19
CA PRO A 162 -5.16 58.44 34.61
C PRO A 162 -3.77 58.93 35.08
N PRO A 163 -3.71 59.65 36.23
CA PRO A 163 -2.63 60.57 36.57
C PRO A 163 -1.47 59.98 37.38
N SER A 164 -0.44 60.83 37.45
CA SER A 164 0.86 60.82 38.11
C SER A 164 1.03 60.14 39.47
N SER A 165 2.26 59.62 39.66
CA SER A 165 2.91 59.08 40.87
C SER A 165 2.81 59.94 42.13
N PRO A 166 3.19 59.40 43.30
CA PRO A 166 4.55 59.73 43.79
C PRO A 166 5.32 58.57 44.48
N VAL A 167 6.64 58.75 44.51
CA VAL A 167 7.67 57.99 45.26
C VAL A 167 7.74 58.50 46.71
N PRO A 168 8.07 57.66 47.72
CA PRO A 168 9.34 57.82 48.47
C PRO A 168 9.99 56.43 48.81
N LEU A 169 11.29 56.20 48.59
CA LEU A 169 12.50 56.54 49.37
C LEU A 169 12.69 55.76 50.70
N ALA A 170 13.75 54.93 50.68
CA ALA A 170 14.64 54.46 51.76
C ALA A 170 14.12 53.53 52.87
N THR A 171 14.73 52.34 52.97
CA THR A 171 15.59 51.97 54.12
C THR A 171 16.46 50.76 53.77
N THR A 172 17.72 50.91 54.15
CA THR A 172 18.86 49.98 54.10
C THR A 172 18.71 48.82 55.08
N ASN A 173 19.31 47.67 54.76
CA ASN A 173 20.14 46.81 55.65
C ASN A 173 20.78 45.75 54.72
N ALA A 174 22.09 45.80 54.46
CA ALA A 174 23.20 45.38 55.33
C ALA A 174 23.28 43.85 55.50
N THR A 175 24.20 43.25 54.72
CA THR A 175 25.27 42.30 55.09
C THR A 175 25.03 41.16 56.07
N ASP A 176 25.25 39.92 55.61
CA ASP A 176 26.13 38.85 56.17
C ASP A 176 26.07 37.68 55.15
N THR A 177 27.10 37.17 54.48
CA THR A 177 28.41 36.59 54.85
C THR A 177 28.33 35.30 55.68
N GLU A 178 28.94 34.25 55.11
CA GLU A 178 29.23 32.89 55.62
C GLU A 178 28.12 31.84 55.70
#